data_AF-A0A931D643-F1
#
_entry.id   AF-A0A931D643-F1
#
_cell.length_a   1.000
_cell.length_b   1.000
_cell.length_c   1.000
_cell.angle_alpha   90.00
_cell.angle_beta   90.00
_cell.angle_gamma   90.00
#
_symmetry.space_group_name_H-M   'P 1'
#
loop_
_entity.id
_entity.type
_entity.pdbx_description
1 polymer ?
#
loop_
_entity_poly.entity_id
_entity_poly.type
_entity_poly.pdbx_seq_one_letter_code
_entity_poly.pdbx_strand_id
1 'polypeptide(L)'
;MARVYHRDQAGAPTLTYFPTNTAQAHFDAFRTVLKACLVSGYGAIPAAGWELVHDAANSLVLRNGSHSGYVCFQRDSSGLTAITVWLAATFTGVDADGKIMGDGVRSGTAANSAVPQRISVRGFVSYSASSTWSLVADSKSFCFSPSPSSSSTTGELIGNQGQSYEGNNLLYCGEDSAGDFVCIGGLNLATASVSSATSYFNSDGFTALKYPDTGLLVDAAAISVSMPGCAFGNVALFSAFPAGVVFPDVRLSAPVWVANGVVRTLRGLAFDPRMLYAFNSLASQALGGPALTTRNLNTVLSLGDGHSYLVGRAFGYNAVTMLLTDNPEFWP
;
A
#
# COMPACT_ATOMS: atom_id res chain seq x y z
N MET A 1 4.68 -17.78 6.29
CA MET A 1 5.02 -17.76 4.84
C MET A 1 4.13 -16.72 4.18
N ALA A 2 4.71 -15.88 3.32
CA ALA A 2 3.97 -14.88 2.57
C ALA A 2 3.04 -15.51 1.52
N ARG A 3 1.97 -14.79 1.18
CA ARG A 3 0.92 -15.23 0.28
C ARG A 3 0.56 -14.12 -0.68
N VAL A 4 0.37 -14.51 -1.94
CA VAL A 4 -0.07 -13.60 -3.00
C VAL A 4 -1.57 -13.74 -3.23
N TYR A 5 -2.26 -12.60 -3.13
CA TYR A 5 -3.68 -12.44 -3.36
C TYR A 5 -3.90 -11.49 -4.53
N HIS A 6 -4.83 -11.80 -5.43
CA HIS A 6 -5.26 -10.83 -6.44
C HIS A 6 -6.67 -11.07 -6.97
N ARG A 7 -7.22 -10.03 -7.61
CA ARG A 7 -8.59 -9.99 -8.15
C ARG A 7 -9.03 -11.23 -8.94
N ASP A 8 -8.13 -11.81 -9.72
CA ASP A 8 -8.46 -12.83 -10.72
C ASP A 8 -8.28 -14.27 -10.20
N GLN A 9 -7.91 -14.45 -8.93
CA GLN A 9 -7.82 -15.77 -8.33
C GLN A 9 -9.20 -16.36 -8.04
N ALA A 10 -9.31 -17.68 -8.11
CA ALA A 10 -10.55 -18.39 -7.81
C ALA A 10 -11.00 -18.13 -6.37
N GLY A 11 -12.26 -17.75 -6.21
CA GLY A 11 -12.85 -17.42 -4.91
C GLY A 11 -12.58 -16.00 -4.42
N ALA A 12 -11.79 -15.19 -5.15
CA ALA A 12 -11.55 -13.79 -4.78
C ALA A 12 -12.87 -13.02 -4.54
N PRO A 13 -12.89 -12.07 -3.58
CA PRO A 13 -14.10 -11.37 -3.20
C PRO A 13 -14.74 -10.67 -4.40
N THR A 14 -16.05 -10.92 -4.59
CA THR A 14 -16.84 -10.21 -5.59
C THR A 14 -17.18 -8.82 -5.04
N LEU A 15 -16.64 -7.79 -5.67
CA LEU A 15 -16.86 -6.40 -5.28
C LEU A 15 -18.08 -5.84 -6.00
N THR A 16 -18.91 -5.10 -5.26
CA THR A 16 -19.98 -4.30 -5.85
C THR A 16 -19.38 -3.02 -6.42
N TYR A 17 -19.55 -2.81 -7.72
CA TYR A 17 -19.05 -1.62 -8.39
C TYR A 17 -20.04 -0.47 -8.30
N PHE A 18 -19.52 0.73 -8.06
CA PHE A 18 -20.31 1.93 -7.85
C PHE A 18 -19.63 3.10 -8.57
N PRO A 19 -20.20 3.62 -9.68
CA PRO A 19 -19.52 4.56 -10.57
C PRO A 19 -19.37 5.96 -9.96
N THR A 20 -20.14 6.28 -8.93
CA THR A 20 -20.02 7.55 -8.20
C THR A 20 -18.95 7.43 -7.12
N ASN A 21 -18.06 8.42 -7.03
CA ASN A 21 -17.01 8.46 -6.02
C ASN A 21 -17.55 8.76 -4.61
N THR A 22 -18.35 7.84 -4.05
CA THR A 22 -18.86 7.93 -2.66
C THR A 22 -17.92 7.21 -1.70
N ALA A 23 -17.67 7.80 -0.53
CA ALA A 23 -16.74 7.22 0.45
C ALA A 23 -17.10 5.80 0.87
N GLN A 24 -18.40 5.51 1.07
CA GLN A 24 -18.84 4.26 1.67
C GLN A 24 -18.55 3.05 0.77
N ALA A 25 -18.96 3.07 -0.50
CA ALA A 25 -18.79 1.92 -1.39
C ALA A 25 -17.31 1.57 -1.61
N HIS A 26 -16.45 2.57 -1.74
CA HIS A 26 -15.01 2.36 -1.89
C HIS A 26 -14.36 1.85 -0.61
N PHE A 27 -14.75 2.39 0.55
CA PHE A 27 -14.30 1.89 1.84
C PHE A 27 -14.77 0.45 2.09
N ASP A 28 -16.02 0.12 1.78
CA ASP A 28 -16.58 -1.22 1.93
C ASP A 28 -15.84 -2.25 1.08
N ALA A 29 -15.51 -1.88 -0.16
CA ALA A 29 -14.70 -2.71 -1.03
C ALA A 29 -13.28 -2.89 -0.48
N PHE A 30 -12.65 -1.82 0.00
CA PHE A 30 -11.34 -1.87 0.64
C PHE A 30 -11.36 -2.81 1.85
N ARG A 31 -12.33 -2.65 2.76
CA ARG A 31 -12.52 -3.53 3.92
C ARG A 31 -12.74 -4.98 3.51
N THR A 32 -13.54 -5.21 2.48
CA THR A 32 -13.85 -6.56 1.98
C THR A 32 -12.59 -7.26 1.48
N VAL A 33 -11.76 -6.59 0.68
CA VAL A 33 -10.49 -7.15 0.19
C VAL A 33 -9.53 -7.44 1.34
N LEU A 34 -9.34 -6.49 2.27
CA LEU A 34 -8.42 -6.69 3.39
C LEU A 34 -8.86 -7.86 4.28
N LYS A 35 -10.15 -7.95 4.64
CA LYS A 35 -10.66 -9.08 5.44
C LYS A 35 -10.48 -10.42 4.71
N ALA A 36 -10.80 -10.45 3.42
CA ALA A 36 -10.66 -11.65 2.61
C ALA A 36 -9.21 -12.15 2.56
N CYS A 37 -8.24 -11.25 2.38
CA CYS A 37 -6.83 -11.66 2.27
C CYS A 37 -6.20 -11.94 3.64
N LEU A 38 -6.47 -11.07 4.62
CA LEU A 38 -5.72 -11.05 5.88
C LEU A 38 -6.33 -11.96 6.96
N VAL A 39 -7.67 -12.09 6.99
CA VAL A 39 -8.40 -12.73 8.09
C VAL A 39 -9.03 -14.07 7.68
N SER A 40 -9.79 -14.10 6.58
CA SER A 40 -10.58 -15.29 6.23
C SER A 40 -9.95 -16.20 5.17
N GLY A 41 -9.08 -15.65 4.30
CA GLY A 41 -8.71 -16.32 3.07
C GLY A 41 -9.88 -16.35 2.08
N TYR A 42 -9.65 -16.96 0.91
CA TYR A 42 -10.70 -17.24 -0.07
C TYR A 42 -10.29 -18.36 -1.05
N GLY A 43 -11.29 -19.03 -1.62
CA GLY A 43 -11.06 -20.16 -2.51
C GLY A 43 -10.21 -21.24 -1.84
N ALA A 44 -9.07 -21.58 -2.45
CA ALA A 44 -8.08 -22.49 -1.90
C ALA A 44 -6.90 -21.77 -1.20
N ILE A 45 -6.93 -20.43 -1.12
CA ILE A 45 -5.85 -19.62 -0.59
C ILE A 45 -6.18 -19.28 0.88
N PRO A 46 -5.40 -19.76 1.86
CA PRO A 46 -5.61 -19.44 3.27
C PRO A 46 -5.43 -17.95 3.56
N ALA A 47 -5.97 -17.50 4.70
CA ALA A 47 -5.70 -16.16 5.23
C ALA A 47 -4.19 -15.93 5.50
N ALA A 48 -3.78 -14.66 5.51
CA ALA A 48 -2.42 -14.28 5.86
C ALA A 48 -2.13 -14.47 7.36
N GLY A 49 -3.17 -14.48 8.20
CA GLY A 49 -3.06 -14.74 9.64
C GLY A 49 -3.15 -13.49 10.51
N TRP A 50 -3.94 -12.50 10.07
CA TRP A 50 -4.30 -11.33 10.88
C TRP A 50 -5.65 -11.56 11.58
N GLU A 51 -5.88 -10.81 12.64
CA GLU A 51 -7.11 -10.85 13.43
C GLU A 51 -8.00 -9.66 13.11
N LEU A 52 -9.30 -9.93 12.95
CA LEU A 52 -10.33 -8.89 12.92
C LEU A 52 -10.69 -8.49 14.34
N VAL A 53 -10.40 -7.23 14.70
CA VAL A 53 -10.64 -6.70 16.05
C VAL A 53 -11.94 -5.91 16.10
N HIS A 54 -12.19 -5.11 15.06
CA HIS A 54 -13.40 -4.30 14.94
C HIS A 54 -13.75 -4.07 13.47
N ASP A 55 -15.05 -4.10 13.15
CA ASP A 55 -15.57 -3.86 11.80
C ASP A 55 -16.87 -3.05 11.87
N ALA A 56 -16.84 -1.83 11.34
CA ALA A 56 -17.99 -0.93 11.28
C ALA A 56 -18.00 -0.13 9.97
N ALA A 57 -19.12 0.54 9.66
CA ALA A 57 -19.27 1.28 8.41
C ALA A 57 -18.25 2.42 8.22
N ASN A 58 -17.67 2.93 9.30
CA ASN A 58 -16.67 3.99 9.31
C ASN A 58 -15.28 3.55 9.79
N SER A 59 -15.07 2.29 10.16
CA SER A 59 -13.77 1.83 10.68
C SER A 59 -13.53 0.35 10.45
N LEU A 60 -12.26 -0.01 10.27
CA LEU A 60 -11.77 -1.38 10.28
C LEU A 60 -10.52 -1.43 11.15
N VAL A 61 -10.53 -2.25 12.20
CA VAL A 61 -9.37 -2.48 13.06
C VAL A 61 -8.88 -3.91 12.89
N LEU A 62 -7.60 -4.04 12.55
CA LEU A 62 -6.90 -5.30 12.38
C LEU A 62 -5.70 -5.36 13.34
N ARG A 63 -5.37 -6.57 13.79
CA ARG A 63 -4.14 -6.86 14.52
C ARG A 63 -3.33 -7.89 13.73
N ASN A 64 -2.03 -7.69 13.60
CA ASN A 64 -1.19 -8.70 12.98
C ASN A 64 -1.06 -9.93 13.90
N GLY A 65 -0.80 -11.09 13.33
CA GLY A 65 -0.70 -12.37 14.05
C GLY A 65 0.49 -12.51 15.00
N SER A 66 1.52 -11.67 14.87
CA SER A 66 2.59 -11.53 15.87
C SER A 66 2.24 -10.57 17.01
N HIS A 67 1.07 -9.92 16.95
CA HIS A 67 0.50 -9.11 18.02
C HIS A 67 1.31 -7.86 18.38
N SER A 68 2.16 -7.36 17.47
CA SER A 68 3.03 -6.19 17.71
C SER A 68 2.31 -4.84 17.59
N GLY A 69 1.15 -4.78 16.96
CA GLY A 69 0.36 -3.56 16.86
C GLY A 69 -1.04 -3.74 16.27
N TYR A 70 -1.85 -2.69 16.42
CA TYR A 70 -3.14 -2.54 15.78
C TYR A 70 -3.05 -1.49 14.68
N VAL A 71 -3.75 -1.73 13.57
CA VAL A 71 -4.01 -0.72 12.54
C VAL A 71 -5.51 -0.48 12.45
N CYS A 72 -5.91 0.78 12.41
CA CYS A 72 -7.27 1.23 12.21
C CYS A 72 -7.35 2.08 10.95
N PHE A 73 -8.19 1.64 10.02
CA PHE A 73 -8.57 2.39 8.83
C PHE A 73 -9.89 3.10 9.12
N GLN A 74 -9.82 4.38 9.48
CA GLN A 74 -10.98 5.21 9.77
C GLN A 74 -11.43 5.94 8.51
N ARG A 75 -12.65 5.70 8.05
CA ARG A 75 -13.27 6.44 6.95
C ARG A 75 -13.49 7.89 7.36
N ASP A 76 -13.20 8.81 6.46
CA ASP A 76 -13.47 10.22 6.69
C ASP A 76 -14.98 10.50 6.80
N SER A 77 -15.37 11.29 7.81
CA SER A 77 -16.76 11.60 8.13
C SER A 77 -17.39 12.63 7.17
N SER A 78 -16.58 13.41 6.43
CA SER A 78 -17.07 14.40 5.47
C SER A 78 -17.55 13.80 4.13
N GLY A 79 -17.61 12.46 4.04
CA GLY A 79 -18.06 11.75 2.83
C GLY A 79 -17.01 11.69 1.73
N LEU A 80 -15.77 12.07 2.04
CA LEU A 80 -14.61 11.94 1.16
C LEU A 80 -14.13 10.49 1.07
N THR A 81 -13.63 10.10 -0.11
CA THR A 81 -12.96 8.82 -0.37
C THR A 81 -11.54 8.74 0.21
N ALA A 82 -11.38 9.30 1.42
CA ALA A 82 -10.15 9.30 2.19
C ALA A 82 -10.31 8.41 3.43
N ILE A 83 -9.22 7.77 3.81
CA ILE A 83 -9.11 6.96 5.03
C ILE A 83 -7.97 7.56 5.85
N THR A 84 -8.24 7.86 7.11
CA THR A 84 -7.20 8.17 8.09
C THR A 84 -6.68 6.87 8.68
N VAL A 85 -5.36 6.69 8.64
CA VAL A 85 -4.70 5.50 9.19
C VAL A 85 -4.23 5.79 10.60
N TRP A 86 -4.65 4.99 11.56
CA TRP A 86 -4.20 5.06 12.95
C TRP A 86 -3.49 3.78 13.35
N LEU A 87 -2.39 3.89 14.08
CA LEU A 87 -1.72 2.78 14.75
C LEU A 87 -1.97 2.88 16.24
N ALA A 88 -2.00 1.75 16.95
CA ALA A 88 -2.05 1.72 18.41
C ALA A 88 -1.33 0.49 18.97
N ALA A 89 -0.85 0.58 20.21
CA ALA A 89 -0.20 -0.52 20.92
C ALA A 89 -1.22 -1.40 21.65
N THR A 90 -2.31 -0.79 22.15
CA THR A 90 -3.43 -1.49 22.77
C THR A 90 -4.75 -1.08 22.12
N PHE A 91 -5.79 -1.88 22.34
CA PHE A 91 -7.14 -1.60 21.85
C PHE A 91 -8.11 -1.60 23.03
N THR A 92 -8.76 -0.47 23.28
CA THR A 92 -9.81 -0.33 24.29
C THR A 92 -11.18 -0.03 23.69
N GLY A 93 -11.24 0.28 22.39
CA GLY A 93 -12.47 0.52 21.65
C GLY A 93 -12.24 1.41 20.43
N VAL A 94 -13.33 1.95 19.90
CA VAL A 94 -13.35 3.03 18.92
C VAL A 94 -14.24 4.17 19.41
N ASP A 95 -13.94 5.40 19.05
CA ASP A 95 -14.81 6.54 19.32
C ASP A 95 -16.00 6.61 18.35
N ALA A 96 -16.87 7.62 18.50
CA ALA A 96 -18.05 7.80 17.67
C ALA A 96 -17.73 7.99 16.18
N ASP A 97 -16.54 8.54 15.87
CA ASP A 97 -16.07 8.77 14.51
C ASP A 97 -15.33 7.56 13.92
N GLY A 98 -15.17 6.48 14.70
CA GLY A 98 -14.51 5.25 14.30
C GLY A 98 -12.99 5.28 14.46
N LYS A 99 -12.43 6.26 15.16
CA LYS A 99 -11.01 6.30 15.50
C LYS A 99 -10.72 5.30 16.61
N ILE A 100 -9.61 4.58 16.50
CA ILE A 100 -9.14 3.65 17.53
C ILE A 100 -8.78 4.34 18.84
N MET A 101 -9.13 3.70 19.96
CA MET A 101 -8.76 4.09 21.32
C MET A 101 -7.82 3.03 21.93
N GLY A 102 -6.87 3.50 22.73
CA GLY A 102 -5.85 2.68 23.37
C GLY A 102 -4.57 3.49 23.66
N ASP A 103 -3.51 2.79 24.02
CA ASP A 103 -2.19 3.38 24.26
C ASP A 103 -1.43 3.55 22.95
N GLY A 104 -0.68 4.64 22.84
CA GLY A 104 0.16 4.93 21.68
C GLY A 104 -0.62 5.18 20.39
N VAL A 105 -1.87 5.63 20.48
CA VAL A 105 -2.70 5.96 19.32
C VAL A 105 -2.04 7.07 18.52
N ARG A 106 -1.67 6.78 17.27
CA ARG A 106 -0.93 7.71 16.42
C ARG A 106 -1.33 7.63 14.96
N SER A 107 -1.30 8.79 14.31
CA SER A 107 -1.34 8.92 12.85
C SER A 107 -0.35 9.98 12.37
N GLY A 108 0.42 9.65 11.34
CA GLY A 108 1.43 10.53 10.76
C GLY A 108 2.71 10.68 11.59
N THR A 109 3.58 11.57 11.13
CA THR A 109 4.90 11.85 11.74
C THR A 109 4.89 13.05 12.69
N ALA A 110 3.90 13.94 12.59
CA ALA A 110 3.82 15.15 13.39
C ALA A 110 3.42 14.89 14.86
N ALA A 111 3.79 15.81 15.75
CA ALA A 111 3.40 15.78 17.16
C ALA A 111 1.86 15.77 17.32
N ASN A 112 1.37 15.03 18.32
CA ASN A 112 -0.04 14.86 18.64
C ASN A 112 -0.92 14.41 17.47
N SER A 113 -0.33 13.77 16.44
CA SER A 113 -1.01 13.47 15.19
C SER A 113 -1.69 14.69 14.55
N ALA A 114 -1.10 15.90 14.68
CA ALA A 114 -1.67 17.14 14.13
C ALA A 114 -1.79 17.13 12.60
N VAL A 115 -1.03 16.25 11.95
CA VAL A 115 -1.00 16.05 10.50
C VAL A 115 -1.11 14.54 10.25
N PRO A 116 -2.31 13.95 10.39
CA PRO A 116 -2.50 12.51 10.30
C PRO A 116 -2.20 11.95 8.90
N GLN A 117 -1.74 10.70 8.85
CA GLN A 117 -1.59 9.92 7.62
C GLN A 117 -2.95 9.61 7.02
N ARG A 118 -3.14 10.01 5.77
CA ARG A 118 -4.35 9.73 5.00
C ARG A 118 -4.04 9.08 3.68
N ILE A 119 -4.82 8.06 3.34
CA ILE A 119 -4.79 7.39 2.04
C ILE A 119 -6.08 7.66 1.29
N SER A 120 -6.00 7.68 -0.04
CA SER A 120 -7.17 7.72 -0.92
C SER A 120 -7.58 6.31 -1.31
N VAL A 121 -8.89 6.04 -1.28
CA VAL A 121 -9.53 4.87 -1.92
C VAL A 121 -10.42 5.32 -3.09
N ARG A 122 -10.18 6.54 -3.58
CA ARG A 122 -10.99 7.17 -4.63
C ARG A 122 -11.05 6.27 -5.86
N GLY A 123 -12.26 5.95 -6.31
CA GLY A 123 -12.43 5.22 -7.55
C GLY A 123 -12.09 3.73 -7.47
N PHE A 124 -11.76 3.19 -6.29
CA PHE A 124 -11.34 1.80 -6.11
C PHE A 124 -12.30 0.79 -6.76
N VAL A 125 -13.60 1.07 -6.70
CA VAL A 125 -14.67 0.29 -7.32
C VAL A 125 -15.54 1.09 -8.28
N SER A 126 -15.01 2.14 -8.92
CA SER A 126 -15.76 2.91 -9.92
C SER A 126 -15.88 2.19 -11.27
N TYR A 127 -14.97 1.25 -11.57
CA TYR A 127 -14.84 0.70 -12.93
C TYR A 127 -14.65 -0.84 -12.93
N SER A 128 -15.71 -1.58 -13.24
CA SER A 128 -15.70 -3.04 -13.22
C SER A 128 -14.77 -3.67 -14.25
N ALA A 129 -14.66 -3.07 -15.44
CA ALA A 129 -13.88 -3.59 -16.55
C ALA A 129 -12.37 -3.31 -16.43
N SER A 130 -11.97 -2.25 -15.72
CA SER A 130 -10.60 -1.72 -15.76
C SER A 130 -9.90 -1.60 -14.41
N SER A 131 -10.60 -1.73 -13.28
CA SER A 131 -9.95 -1.72 -11.96
C SER A 131 -9.36 -3.08 -11.60
N THR A 132 -8.18 -3.15 -11.00
CA THR A 132 -7.69 -4.40 -10.38
C THR A 132 -7.11 -4.14 -9.00
N TRP A 133 -6.74 -5.21 -8.30
CA TRP A 133 -6.03 -5.16 -7.04
C TRP A 133 -5.16 -6.39 -6.84
N SER A 134 -4.09 -6.18 -6.10
CA SER A 134 -3.20 -7.22 -5.62
C SER A 134 -2.83 -6.95 -4.16
N LEU A 135 -2.53 -8.00 -3.41
CA LEU A 135 -2.05 -7.91 -2.06
C LEU A 135 -1.04 -9.04 -1.82
N VAL A 136 0.08 -8.74 -1.16
CA VAL A 136 0.98 -9.78 -0.65
C VAL A 136 1.13 -9.61 0.85
N ALA A 137 0.97 -10.69 1.61
CA ALA A 137 0.97 -10.63 3.06
C ALA A 137 1.44 -11.92 3.73
N ASP A 138 1.94 -11.76 4.95
CA ASP A 138 2.05 -12.83 5.94
C ASP A 138 1.35 -12.41 7.24
N SER A 139 1.58 -13.15 8.33
CA SER A 139 0.97 -12.88 9.62
C SER A 139 1.51 -11.60 10.30
N LYS A 140 2.52 -10.96 9.76
CA LYS A 140 3.21 -9.83 10.37
C LYS A 140 3.01 -8.53 9.59
N SER A 141 2.95 -8.60 8.25
CA SER A 141 2.91 -7.44 7.36
C SER A 141 2.11 -7.71 6.09
N PHE A 142 1.59 -6.65 5.46
CA PHE A 142 0.98 -6.71 4.13
C PHE A 142 1.33 -5.51 3.26
N CYS A 143 1.30 -5.74 1.94
CA CYS A 143 1.41 -4.74 0.89
C CYS A 143 0.17 -4.83 0.01
N PHE A 144 -0.62 -3.76 -0.08
CA PHE A 144 -1.83 -3.67 -0.88
C PHE A 144 -1.64 -2.70 -2.05
N SER A 145 -1.93 -3.15 -3.26
CA SER A 145 -1.76 -2.39 -4.49
C SER A 145 -3.08 -2.31 -5.27
N PRO A 146 -3.92 -1.29 -5.00
CA PRO A 146 -5.11 -1.02 -5.78
C PRO A 146 -4.73 -0.36 -7.12
N SER A 147 -5.44 -0.69 -8.20
CA SER A 147 -5.21 -0.09 -9.52
C SER A 147 -6.53 0.20 -10.24
N PRO A 148 -7.28 1.23 -9.79
CA PRO A 148 -8.47 1.71 -10.47
C PRO A 148 -8.15 2.70 -11.60
N SER A 149 -8.94 2.60 -12.68
CA SER A 149 -8.91 3.59 -13.75
C SER A 149 -10.21 3.57 -14.53
N SER A 150 -10.63 4.73 -15.04
CA SER A 150 -11.76 4.88 -15.96
C SER A 150 -11.52 4.29 -17.34
N SER A 151 -10.31 3.81 -17.61
CA SER A 151 -9.91 3.28 -18.90
C SER A 151 -8.92 2.12 -18.74
N SER A 152 -9.03 1.08 -19.57
CA SER A 152 -8.00 0.05 -19.72
C SER A 152 -6.94 0.48 -20.75
N THR A 153 -6.64 1.78 -20.84
CA THR A 153 -5.84 2.33 -21.94
C THR A 153 -4.41 1.82 -21.91
N THR A 154 -3.80 1.77 -23.10
CA THR A 154 -2.38 1.48 -23.30
C THR A 154 -1.46 2.64 -22.89
N GLY A 155 -1.97 3.66 -22.17
CA GLY A 155 -1.17 4.81 -21.74
C GLY A 155 0.06 4.40 -20.92
N GLU A 156 -0.06 3.35 -20.11
CA GLU A 156 1.08 2.71 -19.44
C GLU A 156 2.18 2.21 -20.40
N LEU A 157 1.81 1.77 -21.62
CA LEU A 157 2.73 1.21 -22.62
C LEU A 157 3.58 2.28 -23.30
N ILE A 158 3.09 3.52 -23.33
CA ILE A 158 3.74 4.66 -23.99
C ILE A 158 4.15 5.76 -23.00
N GLY A 159 4.12 5.46 -21.70
CA GLY A 159 4.58 6.37 -20.65
C GLY A 159 3.67 7.57 -20.37
N ASN A 160 2.36 7.42 -20.55
CA ASN A 160 1.38 8.46 -20.25
C ASN A 160 0.44 8.02 -19.11
N GLN A 161 0.80 8.37 -17.89
CA GLN A 161 0.01 8.09 -16.67
C GLN A 161 -0.81 9.30 -16.15
N GLY A 162 -0.95 10.38 -16.93
CA GLY A 162 -1.26 11.70 -16.35
C GLY A 162 -2.72 12.14 -16.18
N GLN A 163 -3.73 11.48 -16.76
CA GLN A 163 -5.09 12.08 -16.85
C GLN A 163 -6.28 11.12 -16.66
N SER A 164 -6.11 9.80 -16.78
CA SER A 164 -7.22 8.82 -16.76
C SER A 164 -7.18 7.84 -15.59
N TYR A 165 -6.28 8.06 -14.63
CA TYR A 165 -6.07 7.18 -13.49
C TYR A 165 -6.61 7.83 -12.22
N GLU A 166 -7.16 7.03 -11.32
CA GLU A 166 -7.62 7.52 -10.02
C GLU A 166 -6.46 7.47 -9.02
N GLY A 167 -6.33 8.50 -8.19
CA GLY A 167 -5.26 8.62 -7.21
C GLY A 167 -5.37 7.56 -6.11
N ASN A 168 -4.75 6.41 -6.34
CA ASN A 168 -4.51 5.35 -5.35
C ASN A 168 -3.12 4.78 -5.60
N ASN A 169 -2.43 4.42 -4.53
CA ASN A 169 -1.10 3.87 -4.56
C ASN A 169 -0.96 2.69 -3.60
N LEU A 170 0.22 2.09 -3.65
CA LEU A 170 0.68 1.10 -2.71
C LEU A 170 0.42 1.54 -1.25
N LEU A 171 -0.02 0.59 -0.44
CA LEU A 171 -0.17 0.70 1.01
C LEU A 171 0.61 -0.44 1.65
N TYR A 172 1.54 -0.11 2.53
CA TYR A 172 2.26 -1.05 3.37
C TYR A 172 1.79 -0.90 4.81
N CYS A 173 1.55 -2.00 5.51
CA CYS A 173 1.29 -1.96 6.95
C CYS A 173 1.73 -3.25 7.64
N GLY A 174 2.36 -3.10 8.82
CA GLY A 174 2.78 -4.19 9.68
C GLY A 174 4.21 -4.01 10.16
N GLU A 175 4.85 -5.13 10.53
CA GLU A 175 6.23 -5.14 10.99
C GLU A 175 7.22 -4.87 9.86
N ASP A 176 8.26 -4.11 10.12
CA ASP A 176 9.48 -4.09 9.30
C ASP A 176 10.45 -5.22 9.67
N SER A 177 11.67 -5.21 9.13
CA SER A 177 12.69 -6.24 9.39
C SER A 177 13.16 -6.36 10.84
N ALA A 178 12.82 -5.44 11.73
CA ALA A 178 13.15 -5.51 13.15
C ALA A 178 11.91 -5.72 14.04
N GLY A 179 10.71 -5.87 13.46
CA GLY A 179 9.46 -5.98 14.20
C GLY A 179 8.81 -4.64 14.56
N ASP A 180 9.32 -3.52 14.04
CA ASP A 180 8.72 -2.21 14.29
C ASP A 180 7.42 -2.08 13.46
N PHE A 181 6.30 -1.79 14.13
CA PHE A 181 4.98 -1.71 13.48
C PHE A 181 4.77 -0.33 12.84
N VAL A 182 4.70 -0.30 11.51
CA VAL A 182 4.61 0.93 10.70
C VAL A 182 3.51 0.83 9.63
N CYS A 183 3.12 1.98 9.08
CA CYS A 183 2.26 2.06 7.92
C CYS A 183 2.75 3.15 6.95
N ILE A 184 2.76 2.83 5.66
CA ILE A 184 3.33 3.67 4.60
C ILE A 184 2.38 3.70 3.41
N GLY A 185 2.15 4.89 2.89
CA GLY A 185 1.22 5.17 1.82
C GLY A 185 0.43 6.44 2.10
N GLY A 186 0.01 7.12 1.04
CA GLY A 186 -0.82 8.31 1.14
C GLY A 186 -0.04 9.58 1.40
N LEU A 187 -0.58 10.48 2.21
CA LEU A 187 0.06 11.74 2.61
C LEU A 187 -0.37 12.12 4.04
N ASN A 188 0.56 12.70 4.80
CA ASN A 188 0.30 13.34 6.08
C ASN A 188 -0.29 14.73 5.79
N LEU A 189 -1.57 14.93 6.15
CA LEU A 189 -2.29 16.18 5.95
C LEU A 189 -3.04 16.61 7.20
N ALA A 190 -3.19 17.92 7.46
CA ALA A 190 -4.06 18.40 8.53
C ALA A 190 -5.55 18.23 8.16
N THR A 191 -5.90 18.53 6.90
CA THR A 191 -7.28 18.46 6.37
C THR A 191 -7.42 17.33 5.35
N ALA A 192 -8.51 16.57 5.44
CA ALA A 192 -8.76 15.46 4.52
C ALA A 192 -8.90 15.96 3.07
N SER A 193 -8.34 15.19 2.13
CA SER A 193 -8.35 15.51 0.70
C SER A 193 -8.37 14.23 -0.13
N VAL A 194 -9.09 14.27 -1.25
CA VAL A 194 -9.23 13.18 -2.24
C VAL A 194 -8.46 13.50 -3.53
N SER A 195 -7.44 14.34 -3.40
CA SER A 195 -6.55 14.72 -4.50
C SER A 195 -5.66 13.55 -4.92
N SER A 196 -5.30 13.47 -6.20
CA SER A 196 -4.23 12.59 -6.66
C SER A 196 -2.88 12.90 -5.97
N ALA A 197 -2.73 14.10 -5.41
CA ALA A 197 -1.64 14.48 -4.51
C ALA A 197 -1.72 13.82 -3.12
N THR A 198 -2.62 12.88 -2.84
CA THR A 198 -2.60 12.04 -1.62
C THR A 198 -2.23 10.60 -1.91
N SER A 199 -1.56 10.36 -3.04
CA SER A 199 -1.08 9.05 -3.45
C SER A 199 0.44 9.07 -3.44
N TYR A 200 1.10 9.02 -2.29
CA TYR A 200 2.56 8.80 -2.21
C TYR A 200 2.86 7.45 -1.57
N PHE A 201 4.08 6.97 -1.78
CA PHE A 201 4.65 5.86 -1.01
C PHE A 201 6.07 6.26 -0.59
N ASN A 202 6.16 7.08 0.46
CA ASN A 202 7.39 7.68 0.94
C ASN A 202 7.21 8.20 2.39
N SER A 203 8.18 8.97 2.90
CA SER A 203 8.13 9.58 4.22
C SER A 203 7.00 10.61 4.42
N ASP A 204 6.40 11.12 3.34
CA ASP A 204 5.29 12.09 3.44
C ASP A 204 3.99 11.41 3.86
N GLY A 205 3.80 10.13 3.57
CA GLY A 205 2.66 9.32 4.00
C GLY A 205 3.11 8.18 4.90
N PHE A 206 3.56 8.49 6.11
CA PHE A 206 4.21 7.53 7.01
C PHE A 206 3.71 7.67 8.46
N THR A 207 3.48 6.54 9.13
CA THR A 207 3.23 6.43 10.57
C THR A 207 4.07 5.30 11.15
N ALA A 208 4.76 5.53 12.28
CA ALA A 208 5.39 4.49 13.09
C ALA A 208 4.81 4.49 14.50
N LEU A 209 4.57 3.30 15.05
CA LEU A 209 4.07 3.14 16.42
C LEU A 209 5.13 3.46 17.47
N LYS A 210 6.39 3.11 17.19
CA LYS A 210 7.54 3.21 18.10
C LYS A 210 8.73 3.90 17.44
N TYR A 211 9.58 4.48 18.28
CA TYR A 211 10.91 4.91 17.86
C TYR A 211 11.82 3.70 17.66
N PRO A 212 12.50 3.55 16.51
CA PRO A 212 13.25 2.33 16.20
C PRO A 212 14.54 2.17 17.03
N ASP A 213 15.06 3.24 17.61
CA ASP A 213 16.27 3.26 18.45
C ASP A 213 15.99 2.90 19.91
N THR A 214 14.81 3.25 20.43
CA THR A 214 14.46 3.03 21.84
C THR A 214 13.39 1.98 22.06
N GLY A 215 12.59 1.64 21.04
CA GLY A 215 11.42 0.77 21.17
C GLY A 215 10.26 1.40 21.96
N LEU A 216 10.38 2.66 22.38
CA LEU A 216 9.32 3.40 23.08
C LEU A 216 8.25 3.89 22.10
N LEU A 217 7.02 4.02 22.59
CA LEU A 217 5.92 4.58 21.81
C LEU A 217 6.24 6.02 21.40
N VAL A 218 5.94 6.37 20.14
CA VAL A 218 6.09 7.77 19.69
C VAL A 218 4.98 8.65 20.30
N ASP A 219 3.78 8.09 20.47
CA ASP A 219 2.64 8.71 21.18
C ASP A 219 2.39 10.18 20.79
N ALA A 220 2.55 11.13 21.72
CA ALA A 220 2.34 12.56 21.50
C ALA A 220 3.50 13.28 20.79
N ALA A 221 4.68 12.67 20.68
CA ALA A 221 5.88 13.30 20.14
C ALA A 221 5.90 13.35 18.60
N ALA A 222 6.91 13.97 17.99
CA ALA A 222 7.14 13.90 16.55
C ALA A 222 8.25 12.90 16.23
N ILE A 223 8.23 12.31 15.04
CA ILE A 223 9.31 11.45 14.53
C ILE A 223 9.75 11.95 13.16
N SER A 224 11.07 12.06 12.95
CA SER A 224 11.64 12.39 11.65
C SER A 224 11.98 11.12 10.91
N VAL A 225 11.41 10.94 9.72
CA VAL A 225 11.55 9.73 8.91
C VAL A 225 12.09 10.10 7.54
N SER A 226 13.00 9.28 7.02
CA SER A 226 13.46 9.33 5.63
C SER A 226 13.28 7.96 4.99
N MET A 227 12.94 7.93 3.70
CA MET A 227 12.88 6.69 2.91
C MET A 227 13.75 6.83 1.64
N PRO A 228 15.07 6.66 1.77
CA PRO A 228 15.99 6.68 0.63
C PRO A 228 15.53 5.73 -0.48
N GLY A 229 15.58 6.20 -1.73
CA GLY A 229 15.11 5.42 -2.88
C GLY A 229 13.59 5.38 -3.05
N CYS A 230 12.80 5.97 -2.16
CA CYS A 230 11.34 6.07 -2.28
C CYS A 230 10.85 7.50 -2.57
N ALA A 231 11.77 8.45 -2.84
CA ALA A 231 11.41 9.84 -3.12
C ALA A 231 10.63 9.96 -4.43
N PHE A 232 9.62 10.84 -4.46
CA PHE A 232 8.87 11.12 -5.68
C PHE A 232 9.78 11.70 -6.76
N GLY A 233 9.50 11.39 -8.02
CA GLY A 233 10.24 11.91 -9.17
C GLY A 233 9.56 13.13 -9.79
N ASN A 234 10.18 13.69 -10.81
CA ASN A 234 9.49 14.54 -11.79
C ASN A 234 9.08 13.65 -12.98
N VAL A 235 7.96 13.96 -13.66
CA VAL A 235 7.50 13.25 -14.87
C VAL A 235 8.61 13.06 -15.91
N ALA A 236 9.54 14.01 -16.03
CA ALA A 236 10.66 13.93 -16.96
C ALA A 236 11.57 12.71 -16.70
N LEU A 237 11.75 12.31 -15.44
CA LEU A 237 12.54 11.13 -15.06
C LEU A 237 11.86 9.84 -15.52
N PHE A 238 10.52 9.77 -15.39
CA PHE A 238 9.75 8.61 -15.82
C PHE A 238 9.69 8.48 -17.34
N SER A 239 9.55 9.60 -18.06
CA SER A 239 9.55 9.61 -19.53
C SER A 239 10.91 9.29 -20.16
N ALA A 240 12.00 9.36 -19.39
CA ALA A 240 13.33 9.06 -19.89
C ALA A 240 13.65 7.56 -19.90
N PHE A 241 12.82 6.71 -19.26
CA PHE A 241 13.06 5.27 -19.27
C PHE A 241 12.81 4.69 -20.68
N PRO A 242 13.81 4.07 -21.32
CA PRO A 242 13.70 3.59 -22.69
C PRO A 242 12.71 2.41 -22.83
N ALA A 243 11.82 2.49 -23.82
CA ALA A 243 10.95 1.38 -24.18
C ALA A 243 11.74 0.21 -24.78
N GLY A 244 11.27 -1.02 -24.55
CA GLY A 244 11.87 -2.23 -25.12
C GLY A 244 13.18 -2.69 -24.48
N VAL A 245 13.65 -2.02 -23.43
CA VAL A 245 14.76 -2.53 -22.62
C VAL A 245 14.30 -3.75 -21.85
N VAL A 246 15.13 -4.79 -21.85
CA VAL A 246 15.03 -5.97 -20.99
C VAL A 246 16.36 -6.07 -20.26
N PHE A 247 16.33 -6.19 -18.93
CA PHE A 247 17.56 -6.32 -18.16
C PHE A 247 18.17 -7.71 -18.36
N PRO A 248 19.50 -7.79 -18.56
CA PRO A 248 20.18 -9.08 -18.68
C PRO A 248 20.22 -9.84 -17.34
N ASP A 249 20.11 -9.11 -16.23
CA ASP A 249 20.09 -9.60 -14.85
C ASP A 249 19.13 -8.73 -14.03
N VAL A 250 18.49 -9.28 -12.99
CA VAL A 250 17.65 -8.51 -12.06
C VAL A 250 18.38 -8.35 -10.72
N ARG A 251 18.43 -7.11 -10.20
CA ARG A 251 19.11 -6.78 -8.94
C ARG A 251 18.12 -6.18 -7.97
N LEU A 252 17.47 -7.04 -7.21
CA LEU A 252 16.44 -6.62 -6.26
C LEU A 252 17.07 -6.21 -4.92
N SER A 253 16.53 -5.13 -4.36
CA SER A 253 16.83 -4.64 -3.03
C SER A 253 15.52 -4.37 -2.27
N ALA A 254 15.53 -4.56 -0.96
CA ALA A 254 14.42 -4.17 -0.11
C ALA A 254 14.39 -2.64 0.07
N PRO A 255 13.22 -1.97 -0.02
CA PRO A 255 13.10 -0.56 0.37
C PRO A 255 13.45 -0.37 1.85
N VAL A 256 14.05 0.78 2.16
CA VAL A 256 14.45 1.13 3.52
C VAL A 256 13.72 2.36 4.04
N TRP A 257 13.57 2.42 5.35
CA TRP A 257 13.25 3.65 6.07
C TRP A 257 14.27 3.89 7.17
N VAL A 258 14.44 5.16 7.53
CA VAL A 258 15.44 5.64 8.48
C VAL A 258 14.79 6.61 9.45
N ALA A 259 15.00 6.39 10.75
CA ALA A 259 14.70 7.37 11.78
C ALA A 259 15.69 7.22 12.93
N ASN A 260 16.05 8.34 13.59
CA ASN A 260 16.96 8.37 14.73
C ASN A 260 18.29 7.60 14.51
N GLY A 261 18.83 7.64 13.28
CA GLY A 261 20.06 6.95 12.92
C GLY A 261 19.93 5.43 12.74
N VAL A 262 18.73 4.87 12.88
CA VAL A 262 18.44 3.45 12.69
C VAL A 262 17.85 3.22 11.31
N VAL A 263 18.38 2.21 10.60
CA VAL A 263 17.92 1.79 9.28
C VAL A 263 17.13 0.50 9.40
N ARG A 264 16.02 0.43 8.67
CA ARG A 264 15.09 -0.70 8.65
C ARG A 264 14.67 -1.01 7.21
N THR A 265 14.40 -2.27 6.92
CA THR A 265 13.92 -2.71 5.60
C THR A 265 12.45 -3.09 5.67
N LEU A 266 11.69 -2.77 4.61
CA LEU A 266 10.28 -3.15 4.48
C LEU A 266 10.17 -4.61 4.03
N ARG A 267 9.16 -5.31 4.55
CA ARG A 267 8.91 -6.71 4.23
C ARG A 267 8.01 -6.84 2.99
N GLY A 268 8.19 -7.86 2.17
CA GLY A 268 7.35 -8.14 1.01
C GLY A 268 7.46 -7.17 -0.16
N LEU A 269 8.40 -6.22 -0.09
CA LEU A 269 8.68 -5.27 -1.17
C LEU A 269 10.11 -5.44 -1.66
N ALA A 270 10.26 -5.34 -2.98
CA ALA A 270 11.54 -5.34 -3.65
C ALA A 270 11.54 -4.26 -4.73
N PHE A 271 12.70 -3.76 -5.12
CA PHE A 271 12.84 -2.91 -6.30
C PHE A 271 14.21 -3.11 -6.93
N ASP A 272 14.31 -2.89 -8.24
CA ASP A 272 15.60 -2.72 -8.90
C ASP A 272 15.93 -1.22 -8.98
N PRO A 273 17.07 -0.75 -8.49
CA PRO A 273 17.43 0.67 -8.56
C PRO A 273 17.38 1.27 -9.97
N ARG A 274 17.57 0.43 -11.01
CA ARG A 274 17.53 0.86 -12.41
C ARG A 274 16.12 1.18 -12.91
N MET A 275 15.06 0.73 -12.22
CA MET A 275 13.65 0.95 -12.61
C MET A 275 12.89 1.91 -11.68
N LEU A 276 13.55 2.59 -10.75
CA LEU A 276 12.89 3.48 -9.77
C LEU A 276 11.91 4.47 -10.43
N TYR A 277 12.30 5.00 -11.59
CA TYR A 277 11.50 5.92 -12.38
C TYR A 277 11.07 5.28 -13.70
N ALA A 278 10.53 4.07 -13.64
CA ALA A 278 9.87 3.44 -14.79
C ALA A 278 8.34 3.50 -14.61
N PHE A 279 7.59 3.62 -15.69
CA PHE A 279 6.16 3.35 -15.61
C PHE A 279 5.92 1.85 -15.37
N ASN A 280 4.80 1.51 -14.73
CA ASN A 280 4.54 0.15 -14.26
C ASN A 280 4.69 -0.90 -15.37
N SER A 281 4.20 -0.60 -16.58
CA SER A 281 4.33 -1.50 -17.74
C SER A 281 5.75 -1.58 -18.29
N LEU A 282 6.49 -0.47 -18.30
CA LEU A 282 7.89 -0.48 -18.72
C LEU A 282 8.77 -1.26 -17.74
N ALA A 283 8.48 -1.17 -16.45
CA ALA A 283 9.15 -1.96 -15.42
C ALA A 283 8.89 -3.46 -15.60
N SER A 284 7.63 -3.86 -15.85
CA SER A 284 7.29 -5.25 -16.17
C SER A 284 8.07 -5.76 -17.38
N GLN A 285 8.08 -5.00 -18.48
CA GLN A 285 8.82 -5.35 -19.69
C GLN A 285 10.34 -5.42 -19.46
N ALA A 286 10.90 -4.50 -18.66
CA ALA A 286 12.31 -4.51 -18.29
C ALA A 286 12.71 -5.77 -17.49
N LEU A 287 11.76 -6.36 -16.78
CA LEU A 287 11.92 -7.63 -16.06
C LEU A 287 11.64 -8.87 -16.93
N GLY A 288 11.42 -8.69 -18.25
CA GLY A 288 11.03 -9.77 -19.16
C GLY A 288 9.55 -10.17 -19.06
N GLY A 289 8.75 -9.40 -18.32
CA GLY A 289 7.31 -9.57 -18.18
C GLY A 289 6.50 -8.98 -19.34
N PRO A 290 5.17 -9.17 -19.33
CA PRO A 290 4.31 -8.63 -20.37
C PRO A 290 4.07 -7.12 -20.19
N ALA A 291 3.57 -6.50 -21.25
CA ALA A 291 2.94 -5.19 -21.20
C ALA A 291 1.77 -5.16 -20.19
N LEU A 292 1.81 -4.21 -19.25
CA LEU A 292 0.77 -4.02 -18.25
C LEU A 292 -0.17 -2.84 -18.59
N THR A 293 -1.39 -2.97 -18.08
CA THR A 293 -2.49 -2.01 -18.06
C THR A 293 -3.02 -1.97 -16.62
N THR A 294 -3.91 -1.04 -16.32
CA THR A 294 -4.60 -1.01 -15.03
C THR A 294 -5.36 -2.28 -14.70
N ARG A 295 -5.92 -2.96 -15.70
CA ARG A 295 -6.73 -4.16 -15.48
C ARG A 295 -5.90 -5.39 -15.15
N ASN A 296 -4.74 -5.53 -15.78
CA ASN A 296 -3.86 -6.69 -15.59
C ASN A 296 -2.61 -6.35 -14.76
N LEU A 297 -2.60 -5.23 -14.01
CA LEU A 297 -1.51 -4.89 -13.09
C LEU A 297 -1.28 -5.96 -12.00
N ASN A 298 -2.26 -6.83 -11.81
CA ASN A 298 -2.16 -8.02 -10.97
C ASN A 298 -1.54 -9.25 -11.66
N THR A 299 -0.92 -9.08 -12.83
CA THR A 299 -0.19 -10.16 -13.50
C THR A 299 1.04 -10.52 -12.70
N VAL A 300 1.14 -11.79 -12.28
CA VAL A 300 2.31 -12.32 -11.59
C VAL A 300 3.45 -12.50 -12.61
N LEU A 301 4.56 -11.84 -12.33
CA LEU A 301 5.84 -11.99 -13.03
C LEU A 301 6.63 -13.12 -12.37
N SER A 302 7.29 -13.93 -13.19
CA SER A 302 8.28 -14.91 -12.74
C SER A 302 9.66 -14.43 -13.17
N LEU A 303 10.59 -14.34 -12.23
CA LEU A 303 11.97 -13.95 -12.48
C LEU A 303 12.92 -15.17 -12.59
N GLY A 304 12.35 -16.39 -12.64
CA GLY A 304 13.10 -17.65 -12.77
C GLY A 304 13.61 -18.25 -11.45
N ASP A 305 13.33 -17.61 -10.32
CA ASP A 305 13.73 -18.03 -8.97
C ASP A 305 12.66 -18.85 -8.22
N GLY A 306 11.52 -19.11 -8.86
CA GLY A 306 10.40 -19.86 -8.26
C GLY A 306 9.47 -19.03 -7.37
N HIS A 307 9.65 -17.70 -7.34
CA HIS A 307 8.83 -16.78 -6.56
C HIS A 307 7.95 -15.89 -7.45
N SER A 308 6.94 -15.31 -6.82
CA SER A 308 5.95 -14.44 -7.44
C SER A 308 6.37 -12.98 -7.27
N TYR A 309 6.23 -12.19 -8.34
CA TYR A 309 6.46 -10.75 -8.31
C TYR A 309 5.31 -10.01 -8.97
N LEU A 310 4.83 -8.93 -8.36
CA LEU A 310 3.75 -8.10 -8.89
C LEU A 310 4.21 -6.65 -8.93
N VAL A 311 4.03 -5.95 -10.04
CA VAL A 311 4.35 -4.52 -10.10
C VAL A 311 3.38 -3.75 -9.21
N GLY A 312 3.91 -3.10 -8.17
CA GLY A 312 3.14 -2.24 -7.28
C GLY A 312 2.68 -0.98 -8.00
N ARG A 313 1.44 -0.56 -7.73
CA ARG A 313 0.88 0.64 -8.34
C ARG A 313 1.65 1.88 -7.86
N ALA A 314 2.33 2.51 -8.82
CA ALA A 314 2.72 3.90 -8.75
C ALA A 314 1.81 4.75 -9.65
N PHE A 315 1.21 5.80 -9.07
CA PHE A 315 0.40 6.82 -9.73
C PHE A 315 1.29 8.00 -10.14
N GLY A 316 1.35 8.26 -11.43
CA GLY A 316 2.09 9.40 -11.97
C GLY A 316 3.56 9.37 -11.56
N TYR A 317 4.01 10.43 -10.89
CA TYR A 317 5.40 10.59 -10.42
C TYR A 317 5.51 10.61 -8.88
N ASN A 318 4.43 10.28 -8.18
CA ASN A 318 4.31 10.42 -6.72
C ASN A 318 4.87 9.21 -5.94
N ALA A 319 5.29 8.15 -6.63
CA ALA A 319 5.94 6.99 -6.03
C ALA A 319 6.91 6.39 -7.04
N VAL A 320 7.97 5.76 -6.53
CA VAL A 320 8.87 4.95 -7.35
C VAL A 320 8.23 3.60 -7.66
N THR A 321 8.73 2.92 -8.70
CA THR A 321 8.28 1.55 -9.00
C THR A 321 8.82 0.58 -7.97
N MET A 322 7.94 -0.27 -7.45
CA MET A 322 8.27 -1.37 -6.55
C MET A 322 7.59 -2.66 -7.02
N LEU A 323 8.07 -3.78 -6.52
CA LEU A 323 7.49 -5.10 -6.68
C LEU A 323 6.97 -5.57 -5.33
N LEU A 324 5.78 -6.18 -5.31
CA LEU A 324 5.31 -6.98 -4.20
C LEU A 324 5.73 -8.43 -4.47
N THR A 325 6.24 -9.14 -3.46
CA THR A 325 6.78 -10.50 -3.67
C THR A 325 6.57 -11.42 -2.49
N ASP A 326 6.44 -12.73 -2.76
CA ASP A 326 6.45 -13.80 -1.76
C ASP A 326 7.85 -14.43 -1.55
N ASN A 327 8.89 -13.92 -2.22
CA ASN A 327 10.26 -14.40 -2.05
C ASN A 327 10.73 -14.19 -0.59
N PRO A 328 11.05 -15.27 0.15
CA PRO A 328 11.45 -15.21 1.57
C PRO A 328 12.61 -14.27 1.89
N GLU A 329 13.48 -13.96 0.93
CA GLU A 329 14.57 -12.98 1.10
C GLU A 329 14.04 -11.60 1.53
N PHE A 330 12.84 -11.24 1.05
CA PHE A 330 12.19 -9.98 1.40
C PHE A 330 11.22 -10.13 2.58
N TRP A 331 11.23 -11.26 3.30
CA TRP A 331 10.41 -11.49 4.50
C TRP A 331 11.25 -11.95 5.70
N PRO A 332 12.26 -11.16 6.13
CA PRO A 332 13.02 -11.45 7.36
C PRO A 332 12.12 -11.53 8.61
#